data_AF-A0A5C3LH54-F1
#
_entry.id   AF-A0A5C3LH54-F1
#
_cell.length_a   1.000
_cell.length_b   1.000
_cell.length_c   1.000
_cell.angle_alpha   90.00
_cell.angle_beta   90.00
_cell.angle_gamma   90.00
#
_symmetry.space_group_name_H-M   'P 1'
#
loop_
_entity.id
_entity.type
_entity.pdbx_description
1 polymer ?
#
loop_
_entity_poly.entity_id
_entity_poly.type
_entity_poly.pdbx_seq_one_letter_code
_entity_poly.pdbx_strand_id
1 'polypeptide(L)'
;MVLRPCSSALFTGQQVHLDTLKHYFSIRNGITPRRSFLIYGLGGMGKTEIALKFAEDVYSQYGYIFWVDATNEDTITASLKGISSIPDAKKADVDGTPEAVLYWITSL
;
A
#
# COMPACT_ATOMS: atom_id res chain seq x y z
N MET A 1 -16.02 -3.42 2.23
CA MET A 1 -14.86 -3.76 1.39
C MET A 1 -13.63 -3.70 2.27
N VAL A 2 -12.86 -4.78 2.39
CA VAL A 2 -11.68 -4.81 3.26
C VAL A 2 -10.61 -3.94 2.60
N LEU A 3 -10.34 -2.77 3.17
CA LEU A 3 -9.43 -1.77 2.59
C LEU A 3 -7.98 -2.28 2.52
N ARG A 4 -7.63 -3.31 3.28
CA ARG A 4 -6.34 -4.00 3.27
C ARG A 4 -6.42 -5.27 4.13
N PRO A 5 -5.95 -6.45 3.66
CA PRO A 5 -5.84 -7.63 4.53
C PRO A 5 -4.78 -7.43 5.63
N CYS A 6 -4.92 -8.08 6.78
CA CYS A 6 -3.86 -8.12 7.78
C CYS A 6 -2.85 -9.22 7.44
N SER A 7 -1.59 -9.04 7.82
CA SER A 7 -0.62 -10.14 7.80
C SER A 7 -1.00 -11.23 8.79
N SER A 8 -0.49 -12.43 8.56
CA SER A 8 -0.70 -13.58 9.44
C SER A 8 -0.16 -13.33 10.86
N ALA A 9 -0.92 -13.77 11.87
CA ALA A 9 -0.47 -13.78 13.26
C ALA A 9 0.76 -14.69 13.52
N LEU A 10 1.05 -15.60 12.59
CA LEU A 10 2.20 -16.52 12.64
C LEU A 10 3.37 -16.07 11.75
N PHE A 11 3.38 -14.81 11.30
CA PHE A 11 4.45 -14.27 10.46
C PHE A 11 5.81 -14.31 11.18
N THR A 12 6.77 -15.04 10.63
CA THR A 12 8.12 -15.21 11.19
C THR A 12 9.16 -15.35 10.08
N GLY A 13 10.46 -15.25 10.42
CA GLY A 13 11.57 -15.63 9.53
C GLY A 13 11.89 -14.68 8.36
N GLN A 14 11.11 -13.62 8.13
CA GLN A 14 11.28 -12.71 6.99
C GLN A 14 11.91 -11.35 7.37
N GLN A 15 12.59 -11.28 8.51
CA GLN A 15 13.10 -10.01 9.05
C GLN A 15 14.09 -9.32 8.10
N VAL A 16 14.96 -10.07 7.42
CA VAL A 16 15.93 -9.52 6.45
C VAL A 16 15.22 -8.75 5.33
N HIS A 17 14.09 -9.25 4.84
CA HIS A 17 13.31 -8.57 3.81
C HIS A 17 12.61 -7.32 4.35
N LEU A 18 12.06 -7.40 5.56
CA LEU A 18 11.46 -6.23 6.23
C LEU A 18 12.48 -5.12 6.47
N ASP A 19 13.68 -5.46 6.96
CA ASP A 19 14.75 -4.50 7.21
C ASP A 19 15.24 -3.87 5.90
N THR A 20 15.33 -4.66 4.83
CA THR A 20 15.66 -4.17 3.49
C THR A 20 14.62 -3.14 3.01
N LEU A 21 13.32 -3.45 3.17
CA LEU A 21 12.24 -2.53 2.80
C LEU A 21 12.27 -1.25 3.65
N LYS A 22 12.43 -1.36 4.97
CA LYS A 22 12.54 -0.21 5.90
C LYS A 22 13.73 0.67 5.55
N HIS A 23 14.89 0.07 5.24
CA HIS A 23 16.06 0.81 4.81
C HIS A 23 15.82 1.51 3.47
N TYR A 24 15.27 0.80 2.48
CA TYR A 24 15.00 1.33 1.15
C TYR A 24 14.02 2.50 1.16
N PHE A 25 12.96 2.42 1.97
CA PHE A 25 11.92 3.44 2.08
C PHE A 25 12.14 4.48 3.18
N SER A 26 13.24 4.38 3.94
CA SER A 26 13.59 5.37 4.98
C SER A 26 13.50 6.81 4.47
N ILE A 27 12.94 7.69 5.31
CA ILE A 27 12.82 9.13 5.03
C ILE A 27 14.23 9.71 4.92
N ARG A 28 14.49 10.45 3.83
CA ARG A 28 15.77 11.13 3.61
C ARG A 28 15.52 12.62 3.43
N ASN A 29 16.45 13.44 3.90
CA ASN A 29 16.38 14.89 3.74
C ASN A 29 16.57 15.26 2.25
N GLY A 30 15.63 16.01 1.68
CA GLY A 30 15.70 16.53 0.30
C GLY A 30 14.58 16.02 -0.61
N ILE A 31 14.59 16.49 -1.86
CA ILE A 31 13.64 16.06 -2.90
C ILE A 31 14.08 14.67 -3.39
N THR A 32 13.46 13.62 -2.85
CA THR A 32 13.66 12.26 -3.36
C THR A 32 12.63 11.91 -4.43
N PRO A 33 13.03 11.34 -5.58
CA PRO A 33 12.08 10.86 -6.58
C PRO A 33 11.21 9.74 -6.01
N ARG A 34 10.07 9.47 -6.67
CA ARG A 34 9.20 8.33 -6.35
C ARG A 34 10.03 7.04 -6.36
N ARG A 35 9.94 6.27 -5.27
CA ARG A 35 10.64 4.99 -5.10
C ARG A 35 9.68 3.83 -5.33
N SER A 36 10.17 2.78 -5.96
CA SER A 36 9.41 1.55 -6.26
C SER A 36 10.25 0.34 -5.89
N PHE A 37 9.65 -0.64 -5.22
CA PHE A 37 10.31 -1.87 -4.82
C PHE A 37 9.51 -3.08 -5.33
N LEU A 38 10.19 -4.03 -5.99
CA LEU A 38 9.57 -5.24 -6.52
C LEU A 38 9.89 -6.43 -5.61
N ILE A 39 8.85 -7.10 -5.10
CA ILE A 39 8.98 -8.40 -4.43
C ILE A 39 8.55 -9.48 -5.42
N TYR A 40 9.48 -10.35 -5.80
CA TYR A 40 9.24 -11.43 -6.76
C TYR A 40 9.72 -12.78 -6.21
N GLY A 41 9.27 -13.87 -6.83
CA GLY A 41 9.54 -15.23 -6.37
C GLY A 41 8.37 -16.16 -6.67
N LEU A 42 8.57 -17.46 -6.43
CA LEU A 42 7.57 -18.49 -6.69
C LEU A 42 6.27 -18.29 -5.89
N GLY A 43 5.20 -18.93 -6.35
CA GLY A 43 3.93 -18.98 -5.61
C GLY A 43 4.12 -19.52 -4.19
N GLY A 44 3.37 -19.01 -3.22
CA GLY A 44 3.45 -19.46 -1.83
C GLY A 44 4.64 -18.96 -1.00
N MET A 45 5.61 -18.23 -1.59
CA MET A 45 6.80 -17.72 -0.89
C MET A 45 6.52 -16.57 0.10
N GLY A 46 5.26 -16.21 0.36
CA GLY A 46 4.92 -15.16 1.32
C GLY A 46 5.15 -13.72 0.85
N LYS A 47 5.23 -13.46 -0.46
CA LYS A 47 5.44 -12.11 -1.02
C LYS A 47 4.40 -11.09 -0.53
N THR A 48 3.12 -11.45 -0.61
CA THR A 48 2.01 -10.63 -0.13
C THR A 48 2.10 -10.43 1.38
N GLU A 49 2.41 -11.48 2.14
CA GLU A 49 2.59 -11.40 3.59
C GLU A 49 3.70 -10.43 3.99
N ILE A 50 4.83 -10.42 3.28
CA ILE A 50 5.94 -9.47 3.54
C ILE A 50 5.47 -8.03 3.30
N ALA A 51 4.75 -7.77 2.20
CA ALA A 51 4.23 -6.43 1.91
C ALA A 51 3.20 -5.98 2.96
N LEU A 52 2.31 -6.89 3.37
CA LEU A 52 1.33 -6.64 4.43
C LEU A 52 2.01 -6.35 5.75
N LYS A 53 3.01 -7.15 6.15
CA LYS A 53 3.73 -6.95 7.41
C LYS A 53 4.52 -5.65 7.41
N PHE A 54 5.23 -5.36 6.31
CA PHE A 54 5.94 -4.09 6.15
C PHE A 54 5.01 -2.90 6.36
N ALA A 55 3.85 -2.88 5.71
CA ALA A 55 2.90 -1.80 5.81
C ALA A 55 2.21 -1.70 7.18
N GLU A 56 2.24 -2.75 8.03
CA GLU A 56 1.80 -2.68 9.43
C GLU A 56 2.89 -2.00 10.27
N ASP A 57 4.13 -2.47 10.12
CA ASP A 57 5.29 -2.00 10.88
C ASP A 57 5.56 -0.50 10.68
N VAL A 58 5.26 0.03 9.49
CA VAL A 58 5.48 1.44 9.16
C VAL A 58 4.21 2.30 9.23
N TYR A 59 3.08 1.75 9.67
CA TYR A 59 1.79 2.46 9.61
C TYR A 59 1.82 3.85 10.24
N SER A 60 2.50 4.02 11.38
CA SER A 60 2.63 5.31 12.07
C SER A 60 3.57 6.32 11.40
N GLN A 61 4.36 5.90 10.42
CA GLN A 61 5.36 6.72 9.73
C GLN A 61 4.82 7.36 8.45
N TYR A 62 3.69 6.88 7.94
CA TYR A 62 3.06 7.36 6.71
C TYR A 62 1.68 7.92 7.02
N GLY A 63 1.36 9.10 6.48
CA GLY A 63 0.01 9.66 6.61
C GLY A 63 -1.05 8.80 5.92
N TYR A 64 -0.66 8.15 4.82
CA TYR A 64 -1.56 7.29 4.03
C TYR A 64 -0.83 6.04 3.55
N ILE A 65 -1.53 4.90 3.62
CA ILE A 65 -1.13 3.63 2.99
C ILE A 65 -2.34 3.11 2.23
N PHE A 66 -2.21 3.01 0.91
CA PHE A 66 -3.26 2.49 0.04
C PHE A 66 -2.94 1.07 -0.42
N TRP A 67 -3.95 0.21 -0.44
CA TRP A 67 -3.84 -1.14 -0.97
C TRP A 67 -4.67 -1.26 -2.24
N VAL A 68 -4.05 -1.73 -3.32
CA VAL A 68 -4.70 -1.92 -4.62
C VAL A 68 -4.48 -3.36 -5.07
N ASP A 69 -5.57 -4.11 -5.23
CA ASP A 69 -5.52 -5.43 -5.84
C ASP A 69 -5.43 -5.28 -7.37
N ALA A 70 -4.21 -5.47 -7.88
CA ALA A 70 -3.90 -5.37 -9.30
C ALA A 70 -4.02 -6.71 -10.06
N THR A 71 -4.84 -7.65 -9.58
CA THR A 71 -5.06 -8.94 -10.25
C THR A 71 -5.65 -8.77 -11.66
N ASN A 72 -6.60 -7.85 -11.84
CA ASN A 72 -7.16 -7.45 -13.14
C ASN A 72 -7.75 -6.03 -13.07
N GLU A 73 -8.28 -5.54 -14.20
CA GLU A 73 -8.84 -4.18 -14.30
C GLU A 73 -10.04 -3.94 -13.37
N ASP A 74 -10.91 -4.94 -13.20
CA ASP A 74 -12.06 -4.86 -12.30
C ASP A 74 -11.63 -4.74 -10.83
N THR A 75 -10.62 -5.52 -10.41
CA THR A 75 -10.10 -5.47 -9.04
C THR A 75 -9.36 -4.16 -8.76
N ILE A 76 -8.68 -3.58 -9.76
CA ILE A 76 -8.07 -2.25 -9.67
C ILE A 76 -9.16 -1.21 -9.45
N THR A 77 -10.18 -1.21 -10.31
CA THR A 77 -11.29 -0.25 -10.26
C THR A 77 -12.04 -0.36 -8.94
N ALA A 78 -12.33 -1.58 -8.48
CA ALA A 78 -12.97 -1.81 -7.20
C ALA A 78 -12.11 -1.31 -6.04
N SER A 79 -10.79 -1.57 -6.05
CA SER A 79 -9.86 -1.12 -5.02
C SER A 79 -9.79 0.41 -4.94
N LEU A 80 -9.62 1.09 -6.08
CA LEU A 80 -9.60 2.55 -6.17
C LEU A 80 -10.91 3.16 -5.69
N LYS A 81 -12.05 2.60 -6.12
CA LYS A 81 -13.36 3.01 -5.61
C LYS A 81 -13.47 2.84 -4.09
N GLY A 82 -12.89 1.79 -3.51
CA GLY A 82 -12.80 1.66 -2.06
C GLY A 82 -12.01 2.77 -1.37
N ILE A 83 -10.93 3.23 -1.99
CA ILE A 83 -10.13 4.35 -1.46
C ILE A 83 -10.95 5.63 -1.38
N SER A 84 -11.83 5.92 -2.35
CA SER A 84 -12.77 7.06 -2.26
C SER A 84 -13.67 7.01 -1.02
N SER A 85 -13.84 5.82 -0.42
CA SER A 85 -14.71 5.61 0.74
C SER A 85 -14.04 5.83 2.09
N ILE A 86 -12.73 6.12 2.15
CA ILE A 86 -12.05 6.42 3.41
C ILE A 86 -12.45 7.80 3.95
N PRO A 87 -12.31 8.07 5.27
CA PRO A 87 -12.79 9.30 5.88
C PRO A 87 -12.28 10.58 5.22
N ASP A 88 -10.98 10.64 4.89
CA ASP A 88 -10.39 11.86 4.34
C ASP A 88 -10.76 12.09 2.87
N ALA A 89 -10.85 11.04 2.07
CA ALA A 89 -11.34 11.14 0.69
C ALA A 89 -12.83 11.56 0.65
N LYS A 90 -13.65 11.01 1.56
CA LYS A 90 -15.05 11.44 1.70
C LYS A 90 -15.19 12.90 2.11
N LYS A 91 -14.35 13.38 3.04
CA LYS A 91 -14.33 14.81 3.43
C LYS A 91 -13.93 15.72 2.27
N ALA A 92 -13.05 15.24 1.39
CA ALA A 92 -12.62 15.94 0.19
C ALA A 92 -13.58 15.77 -1.00
N ASP A 93 -14.74 15.13 -0.80
CA ASP A 93 -15.77 14.87 -1.83
C ASP A 93 -15.21 14.18 -3.08
N VAL A 94 -14.30 13.22 -2.87
CA VAL A 94 -13.66 12.47 -3.95
C VAL A 94 -14.67 11.48 -4.54
N ASP A 95 -14.92 11.61 -5.85
CA ASP A 95 -15.74 10.67 -6.60
C ASP A 95 -15.10 9.26 -6.65
N GLY A 96 -15.93 8.23 -6.86
CA GLY A 96 -15.52 6.84 -6.90
C GLY A 96 -14.81 6.39 -8.19
N THR A 97 -14.59 7.29 -9.15
CA THR A 97 -13.85 6.99 -10.39
C THR A 97 -12.35 6.82 -10.14
N PRO A 98 -11.67 5.91 -10.88
CA PRO A 98 -10.23 5.74 -10.80
C PRO A 98 -9.44 7.05 -10.93
N GLU A 99 -9.83 7.92 -11.87
CA GLU A 99 -9.14 9.16 -12.18
C GLU A 99 -9.24 10.17 -11.03
N ALA A 100 -10.43 10.34 -10.45
CA ALA A 100 -10.64 11.24 -9.31
C ALA A 100 -9.84 10.77 -8.08
N VAL A 101 -9.84 9.47 -7.82
CA VAL A 101 -9.07 8.87 -6.71
C VAL A 101 -7.56 9.05 -6.92
N LEU A 102 -7.05 8.79 -8.12
CA LEU A 102 -5.63 8.97 -8.41
C LEU A 102 -5.21 10.43 -8.32
N TYR A 103 -6.03 11.37 -8.84
CA TYR A 103 -5.78 12.80 -8.71
C TYR A 103 -5.72 13.23 -7.25
N TRP A 104 -6.66 12.76 -6.42
CA TRP A 104 -6.66 13.02 -4.99
C TRP A 104 -5.41 12.45 -4.31
N ILE A 105 -4.99 11.22 -4.62
CA ILE A 105 -3.75 10.64 -4.06
C ILE A 105 -2.52 11.50 -4.41
N THR A 106 -2.48 12.09 -5.61
CA THR A 106 -1.36 12.96 -6.03
C THR A 106 -1.37 14.34 -5.39
N SER A 107 -2.47 14.74 -4.74
CA SER A 107 -2.59 16.04 -4.06
C SER A 107 -2.43 15.98 -2.54
N LEU A 108 -2.20 14.79 -1.97
CA LEU A 108 -1.85 14.57 -0.56
C LEU A 108 -0.43 15.01 -0.24
#